data_AF-A0A258JCZ7-F1
#
_entry.id   AF-A0A258JCZ7-F1
#
_cell.length_a   1.000
_cell.length_b   1.000
_cell.length_c   1.000
_cell.angle_alpha   90.00
_cell.angle_beta   90.00
_cell.angle_gamma   90.00
#
_symmetry.space_group_name_H-M   'P 1'
#
loop_
_entity.id
_entity.type
_entity.pdbx_description
1 polymer ?
#
loop_
_entity_poly.entity_id
_entity_poly.type
_entity_poly.pdbx_seq_one_letter_code
_entity_poly.pdbx_strand_id
1 'polypeptide(L)'
;MKQLFDDVSFKCSKLVTKDYSTSFSLAVYMLSPSIRDAIYSIYGFVRFADEIVDSFHGFDKENLINDFETDYYKAYNSGISLNPILNSFQQT
;
A
#
# COMPACT_ATOMS: atom_id res chain seq x y z
N MET A 1 15.12 14.81 2.18
CA MET A 1 13.91 14.93 1.33
C MET A 1 13.23 13.59 1.10
N LYS A 2 13.94 12.51 0.70
CA LYS A 2 13.34 11.16 0.55
C LYS A 2 12.68 10.64 1.84
N GLN A 3 13.30 10.86 3.01
CA GLN A 3 12.74 10.42 4.30
C GLN A 3 11.33 10.96 4.57
N LEU A 4 11.05 12.24 4.27
CA LEU A 4 9.69 12.79 4.43
C LEU A 4 8.69 12.09 3.50
N PHE A 5 9.10 11.77 2.27
CA PHE A 5 8.27 11.05 1.32
C PHE A 5 8.00 9.60 1.75
N ASP A 6 9.02 8.92 2.28
CA ASP A 6 8.91 7.57 2.85
C ASP A 6 7.97 7.58 4.06
N ASP A 7 8.14 8.53 4.99
CA ASP A 7 7.27 8.69 6.16
C ASP A 7 5.81 8.95 5.76
N VAL A 8 5.58 9.79 4.74
CA VAL A 8 4.25 10.05 4.18
C VAL A 8 3.69 8.77 3.56
N SER A 9 4.50 8.00 2.85
CA SER A 9 4.11 6.74 2.22
C SER A 9 3.63 5.71 3.24
N PHE A 10 4.36 5.51 4.34
CA PHE A 10 3.92 4.63 5.43
C PHE A 10 2.62 5.11 6.09
N LYS A 11 2.47 6.42 6.28
CA LYS A 11 1.23 7.01 6.81
C LYS A 11 0.03 6.78 5.89
N CYS A 12 0.22 6.83 4.56
CA CYS A 12 -0.83 6.51 3.60
C CYS A 12 -1.29 5.05 3.75
N SER A 13 -0.38 4.08 3.82
CA SER A 13 -0.74 2.66 4.02
C SER A 13 -1.46 2.40 5.34
N LYS A 14 -1.04 3.10 6.40
CA LYS A 14 -1.73 3.07 7.69
C LYS A 14 -3.13 3.70 7.63
N LEU A 15 -3.31 4.78 6.88
CA LEU A 15 -4.62 5.41 6.67
C LEU A 15 -5.55 4.47 5.92
N VAL A 16 -5.10 3.91 4.80
CA VAL A 16 -5.84 2.88 4.02
C VAL A 16 -6.28 1.73 4.94
N THR A 17 -5.36 1.21 5.75
CA THR A 17 -5.71 0.09 6.66
C THR A 17 -6.80 0.48 7.67
N LYS A 18 -6.74 1.68 8.22
CA LYS A 18 -7.72 2.17 9.20
C LYS A 18 -9.09 2.42 8.58
N ASP A 19 -9.13 2.95 7.37
CA ASP A 19 -10.37 3.28 6.68
C ASP A 19 -11.07 2.02 6.16
N TYR A 20 -10.31 1.04 5.66
CA TYR A 20 -10.87 -0.22 5.13
C TYR A 20 -11.11 -1.29 6.20
N SER A 21 -10.39 -1.30 7.33
CA SER A 21 -10.59 -2.31 8.37
C SER A 21 -10.19 -1.86 9.76
N THR A 22 -11.21 -1.50 10.56
CA THR A 22 -11.05 -1.16 11.98
C THR A 22 -10.57 -2.35 12.81
N SER A 23 -11.08 -3.56 12.52
CA SER A 23 -10.71 -4.79 13.23
C SER A 23 -9.27 -5.19 12.95
N PHE A 24 -8.83 -5.18 11.69
CA PHE A 24 -7.44 -5.48 11.35
C PHE A 24 -6.50 -4.40 11.90
N SER A 25 -6.88 -3.13 11.84
CA SER A 25 -6.10 -2.04 12.44
C SER A 25 -5.86 -2.24 13.94
N LEU A 26 -6.87 -2.74 14.67
CA LEU A 26 -6.73 -3.07 16.09
C LEU A 26 -5.78 -4.25 16.30
N ALA A 27 -5.85 -5.29 15.46
CA ALA A 27 -4.93 -6.42 15.51
C ALA A 27 -3.47 -5.99 15.27
N VAL A 28 -3.21 -5.15 14.26
CA VAL A 28 -1.87 -4.61 13.98
C VAL A 28 -1.38 -3.76 15.15
N TYR A 29 -2.26 -2.99 15.81
CA TYR A 29 -1.90 -2.19 16.98
C TYR A 29 -1.43 -3.06 18.17
N MET A 30 -1.84 -4.32 18.26
CA MET A 30 -1.38 -5.26 19.29
C MET A 30 0.00 -5.87 19.02
N LEU A 31 0.53 -5.74 17.79
CA LEU A 31 1.86 -6.24 17.42
C LEU A 31 2.99 -5.34 17.93
N SER A 32 4.25 -5.81 17.88
CA SER A 32 5.42 -5.01 18.23
C SER A 32 5.49 -3.73 17.38
N PRO A 33 5.77 -2.54 17.96
CA PRO A 33 5.90 -1.29 17.20
C PRO A 33 6.87 -1.39 16.02
N SER A 34 7.93 -2.20 16.13
CA SER A 34 8.96 -2.37 15.11
C SER A 34 8.48 -3.00 13.80
N ILE A 35 7.32 -3.68 13.79
CA ILE A 35 6.80 -4.37 12.59
C ILE A 35 5.50 -3.77 12.08
N ARG A 36 4.87 -2.82 12.80
CA ARG A 36 3.52 -2.35 12.44
C ARG A 36 3.48 -1.68 11.08
N ASP A 37 4.48 -0.84 10.77
CA ASP A 37 4.52 -0.10 9.52
C ASP A 37 4.73 -1.03 8.32
N ALA A 38 5.52 -2.09 8.48
CA ALA A 38 5.63 -3.18 7.51
C ALA A 38 4.28 -3.86 7.25
N ILE A 39 3.56 -4.24 8.31
CA ILE A 39 2.24 -4.88 8.19
C ILE A 39 1.20 -3.94 7.55
N TYR A 40 1.20 -2.64 7.90
CA TYR A 40 0.34 -1.65 7.26
C TYR A 40 0.65 -1.50 5.77
N SER A 41 1.93 -1.53 5.38
CA SER A 41 2.36 -1.44 3.98
C SER A 41 1.93 -2.65 3.16
N ILE A 42 2.07 -3.85 3.71
CA ILE A 42 1.56 -5.09 3.11
C ILE A 42 0.05 -5.01 2.92
N TYR A 43 -0.70 -4.60 3.96
CA TYR A 43 -2.16 -4.46 3.87
C TYR A 43 -2.57 -3.44 2.81
N GLY A 44 -1.94 -2.25 2.78
CA GLY A 44 -2.22 -1.22 1.80
C GLY A 44 -2.04 -1.72 0.36
N PHE A 45 -0.96 -2.46 0.10
CA PHE A 45 -0.69 -3.05 -1.21
C PHE A 45 -1.80 -4.02 -1.65
N VAL A 46 -2.12 -5.02 -0.82
CA VAL A 46 -3.13 -6.03 -1.18
C VAL A 46 -4.53 -5.43 -1.22
N ARG A 47 -4.84 -4.42 -0.39
CA ARG A 47 -6.15 -3.75 -0.40
C ARG A 47 -6.38 -2.98 -1.70
N PHE A 48 -5.36 -2.37 -2.28
CA PHE A 48 -5.49 -1.67 -3.56
C PHE A 48 -5.72 -2.65 -4.71
N ALA A 49 -5.00 -3.78 -4.74
CA ALA A 49 -5.26 -4.84 -5.71
C ALA A 49 -6.70 -5.37 -5.59
N ASP A 50 -7.17 -5.60 -4.37
CA ASP A 50 -8.54 -6.03 -4.07
C ASP A 50 -9.59 -5.02 -4.56
N GLU A 51 -9.41 -3.72 -4.28
CA GLU A 51 -10.33 -2.67 -4.74
C GLU A 51 -10.45 -2.58 -6.27
N ILE A 52 -9.33 -2.76 -6.98
CA ILE A 52 -9.32 -2.78 -8.44
C ILE A 52 -10.23 -3.89 -8.96
N VAL A 53 -10.10 -5.10 -8.39
CA VAL A 53 -10.83 -6.28 -8.87
C VAL A 53 -12.28 -6.29 -8.39
N ASP A 54 -12.54 -5.89 -7.15
CA ASP A 54 -13.86 -6.01 -6.52
C ASP A 54 -14.72 -4.77 -6.71
N SER A 55 -14.16 -3.57 -6.55
CA SER A 55 -14.95 -2.35 -6.31
C SER A 55 -15.06 -1.39 -7.51
N PHE A 56 -14.04 -1.32 -8.38
CA PHE A 56 -13.97 -0.30 -9.46
C PHE A 56 -14.83 -0.64 -10.69
N HIS A 57 -16.13 -0.85 -10.47
CA HIS A 57 -17.09 -1.08 -11.54
C HIS A 57 -17.15 0.12 -12.51
N GLY A 58 -17.23 -0.17 -13.81
CA GLY A 58 -17.24 0.86 -14.85
C GLY A 58 -15.86 1.36 -15.30
N PHE A 59 -14.78 0.86 -14.69
CA PHE A 59 -13.41 1.06 -15.14
C PHE A 59 -12.85 -0.21 -15.79
N ASP A 60 -11.80 -0.05 -16.59
CA ASP A 60 -11.06 -1.16 -17.17
C ASP A 60 -10.14 -1.80 -16.11
N LYS A 61 -10.70 -2.75 -15.37
CA LYS A 61 -10.03 -3.41 -14.24
C LYS A 61 -8.77 -4.18 -14.66
N GLU A 62 -8.77 -4.76 -15.86
CA GLU A 62 -7.63 -5.49 -16.40
C GLU A 62 -6.46 -4.54 -16.65
N ASN A 63 -6.71 -3.41 -17.30
CA ASN A 63 -5.66 -2.40 -17.48
C ASN A 63 -5.19 -1.82 -16.15
N LEU A 64 -6.09 -1.54 -15.20
CA LEU A 64 -5.72 -1.01 -13.88
C LEU A 64 -4.82 -1.98 -13.08
N ILE A 65 -5.13 -3.28 -13.07
CA ILE A 65 -4.32 -4.26 -12.32
C ILE A 65 -2.97 -4.49 -13.01
N ASN A 66 -2.94 -4.51 -14.34
CA ASN A 66 -1.70 -4.63 -15.11
C ASN A 66 -0.78 -3.41 -14.92
N ASP A 67 -1.36 -2.20 -14.88
CA ASP A 67 -0.61 -0.97 -14.59
C ASP A 67 -0.06 -0.99 -13.15
N PHE A 68 -0.87 -1.44 -12.17
CA PHE A 68 -0.45 -1.54 -10.78
C PHE A 68 0.73 -2.53 -10.60
N GLU A 69 0.69 -3.68 -11.26
CA GLU A 69 1.79 -4.65 -11.29
C GLU A 69 3.03 -4.08 -11.98
N THR A 70 2.85 -3.45 -13.14
CA THR A 70 3.94 -2.83 -13.90
C THR A 70 4.64 -1.75 -13.06
N ASP A 71 3.86 -0.91 -12.37
CA ASP A 71 4.40 0.15 -11.52
C ASP A 71 5.07 -0.41 -10.26
N TYR A 72 4.61 -1.53 -9.72
CA TYR A 72 5.32 -2.25 -8.67
C TYR A 72 6.72 -2.68 -9.12
N TYR A 73 6.87 -3.30 -10.29
CA TYR A 73 8.19 -3.70 -10.79
C TYR A 73 9.08 -2.49 -11.11
N LYS A 74 8.51 -1.40 -11.66
CA LYS A 74 9.25 -0.14 -11.82
C LYS A 74 9.74 0.41 -10.48
N ALA A 75 8.90 0.36 -9.46
CA ALA A 75 9.21 0.81 -8.11
C ALA A 75 10.37 0.01 -7.51
N TYR A 76 10.28 -1.33 -7.60
CA TYR A 76 11.32 -2.26 -7.14
C TYR A 76 12.67 -1.99 -7.82
N ASN A 77 12.68 -1.80 -9.13
CA ASN A 77 13.92 -1.58 -9.89
C ASN A 77 14.52 -0.18 -9.68
N SER A 78 13.68 0.84 -9.49
CA SER A 78 14.14 2.24 -9.36
C SER A 78 14.40 2.69 -7.92
N GLY A 79 13.93 1.93 -6.92
CA GLY A 79 14.01 2.29 -5.50
C GLY A 79 13.10 3.45 -5.09
N ILE A 80 12.14 3.83 -5.96
CA ILE A 80 11.17 4.88 -5.69
C ILE A 80 9.87 4.65 -6.46
N SER A 81 8.73 4.96 -5.85
CA SER A 81 7.44 5.03 -6.54
C SER A 81 6.76 6.34 -6.20
N LEU A 82 6.09 6.97 -7.16
CA LEU A 82 5.25 8.13 -6.88
C LEU A 82 3.88 7.75 -6.29
N ASN A 83 3.47 6.48 -6.44
CA ASN A 83 2.36 5.91 -5.68
C ASN A 83 2.85 5.59 -4.25
N PRO A 84 2.31 6.25 -3.20
CA PRO A 84 2.78 6.07 -1.82
C PRO A 84 2.55 4.67 -1.25
N ILE A 85 1.53 3.95 -1.74
CA ILE A 85 1.27 2.56 -1.33
C ILE A 85 2.37 1.65 -1.87
N LEU A 86 2.70 1.78 -3.15
CA LEU A 86 3.82 1.05 -3.75
C LEU A 86 5.17 1.46 -3.14
N ASN A 87 5.36 2.75 -2.83
CA ASN A 87 6.61 3.25 -2.25
C ASN A 87 6.86 2.72 -0.83
N SER A 88 5.81 2.62 0.00
CA SER A 88 5.94 2.03 1.34
C SER A 88 6.08 0.51 1.30
N PHE A 89 5.38 -0.16 0.39
CA PHE A 89 5.49 -1.61 0.22
C PHE A 89 6.89 -2.06 -0.23
N GLN A 90 7.51 -1.39 -1.21
CA GLN A 90 8.86 -1.77 -1.65
C GLN A 90 9.95 -1.59 -0.58
N GLN A 91 9.69 -0.78 0.46
CA GLN A 91 10.64 -0.49 1.55
C GLN A 91 10.46 -1.42 2.76
N THR A 92 9.46 -2.30 2.70
CA THR A 92 9.11 -3.26 3.74
C THR A 92 9.83 -4.58 3.52
#